data_AF-A0A1R4H1S4-F1
#
_entry.id   AF-A0A1R4H1S4-F1
#
_cell.length_a   1.000
_cell.length_b   1.000
_cell.length_c   1.000
_cell.angle_alpha   90.00
_cell.angle_beta   90.00
_cell.angle_gamma   90.00
#
_symmetry.space_group_name_H-M   'P 1'
#
loop_
_entity.id
_entity.type
_entity.pdbx_description
1 polymer ?
#
loop_
_entity_poly.entity_id
_entity_poly.type
_entity_poly.pdbx_seq_one_letter_code
_entity_poly.pdbx_strand_id
1 'polypeptide(L)'
;MKMVFWVLLTGLCFLASAHAASKKQALYVIEGKISVFESADNFYLTIVDKKGKQHTALCAADLCEKLMLATDDTLGGYKGRKVRVTVGTGKQVDGSGQVMGVMEAFVKIRLVK
;
A
#
# COMPACT_ATOMS: atom_id res chain seq x y z
N MET A 1 -42.63 31.73 -49.71
CA MET A 1 -41.85 32.33 -48.61
C MET A 1 -41.71 31.30 -47.49
N LYS A 2 -40.46 31.02 -47.08
CA LYS A 2 -39.98 30.52 -45.76
C LYS A 2 -40.62 29.24 -45.18
N MET A 3 -39.94 28.09 -45.28
CA MET A 3 -38.85 27.59 -44.39
C MET A 3 -39.41 26.82 -43.18
N VAL A 4 -39.42 25.49 -43.19
CA VAL A 4 -38.42 24.53 -42.64
C VAL A 4 -38.22 24.66 -41.11
N PHE A 5 -38.58 23.62 -40.33
CA PHE A 5 -37.62 22.72 -39.64
C PHE A 5 -38.30 21.86 -38.55
N TRP A 6 -38.07 20.55 -38.68
CA TRP A 6 -38.16 19.53 -37.63
C TRP A 6 -37.31 19.87 -36.41
N VAL A 7 -37.75 19.52 -35.21
CA VAL A 7 -36.88 18.91 -34.18
C VAL A 7 -37.70 17.94 -33.31
N LEU A 8 -37.48 16.64 -33.53
CA LEU A 8 -37.64 15.56 -32.56
C LEU A 8 -36.50 15.68 -31.54
N LEU A 9 -36.77 15.68 -30.24
CA LEU A 9 -35.73 15.47 -29.23
C LEU A 9 -36.27 14.68 -28.03
N THR A 10 -36.42 13.37 -28.22
CA THR A 10 -36.32 12.39 -27.14
C THR A 10 -34.84 12.23 -26.78
N GLY A 11 -34.50 12.40 -25.51
CA GLY A 11 -33.11 12.34 -25.07
C GLY A 11 -32.97 12.24 -23.56
N LEU A 12 -33.62 11.24 -22.96
CA LEU A 12 -33.38 10.83 -21.58
C LEU A 12 -31.95 10.25 -21.48
N CYS A 13 -30.96 11.11 -21.27
CA CYS A 13 -29.60 10.65 -20.99
C CYS A 13 -29.53 10.15 -19.55
N PHE A 14 -29.49 8.82 -19.43
CA PHE A 14 -29.12 8.07 -18.24
C PHE A 14 -27.87 8.68 -17.58
N LEU A 15 -28.04 9.17 -16.35
CA LEU A 15 -26.94 9.41 -15.42
C LEU A 15 -26.34 8.05 -15.06
N ALA A 16 -25.34 7.61 -15.80
CA ALA A 16 -24.52 6.48 -15.40
C ALA A 16 -23.63 6.92 -14.23
N SER A 17 -24.09 6.70 -12.99
CA SER A 17 -23.22 6.73 -11.82
C SER A 17 -22.15 5.64 -11.98
N ALA A 18 -20.93 6.06 -12.33
CA ALA A 18 -19.76 5.20 -12.26
C ALA A 18 -19.48 4.88 -10.78
N HIS A 19 -20.05 3.78 -10.29
CA HIS A 19 -19.63 3.18 -9.03
C HIS A 19 -18.21 2.67 -9.22
N ALA A 20 -17.21 3.40 -8.70
CA ALA A 20 -15.84 2.94 -8.63
C ALA A 20 -15.75 1.74 -7.68
N ALA A 21 -15.94 0.55 -8.22
CA ALA A 21 -15.69 -0.69 -7.49
C ALA A 21 -14.19 -0.79 -7.20
N SER A 22 -13.80 -0.57 -5.94
CA SER A 22 -12.43 -0.80 -5.48
C SER A 22 -12.11 -2.29 -5.63
N LYS A 23 -11.32 -2.66 -6.64
CA LYS A 23 -10.77 -4.01 -6.74
C LYS A 23 -9.90 -4.25 -5.51
N LYS A 24 -10.32 -5.17 -4.64
CA LYS A 24 -9.51 -5.62 -3.51
C LYS A 24 -8.21 -6.22 -4.05
N GLN A 25 -7.07 -5.57 -3.76
CA GLN A 25 -5.74 -6.06 -4.14
C GLN A 25 -5.55 -7.49 -3.59
N ALA A 26 -5.14 -8.41 -4.44
CA ALA A 26 -4.85 -9.78 -4.02
C ALA A 26 -3.60 -9.81 -3.12
N LEU A 27 -3.65 -10.63 -2.06
CA LEU A 27 -2.48 -10.85 -1.21
C LEU A 27 -1.41 -11.62 -1.99
N TYR A 28 -0.16 -11.25 -1.80
CA TYR A 28 0.97 -11.97 -2.37
C TYR A 28 2.15 -12.03 -1.39
N VAL A 29 3.18 -12.81 -1.72
CA VAL A 29 4.30 -13.07 -0.80
C VAL A 29 5.62 -12.73 -1.46
N ILE A 30 6.50 -12.09 -0.68
CA ILE A 30 7.88 -11.80 -1.06
C ILE A 30 8.81 -12.41 0.00
N GLU A 31 9.94 -12.92 -0.44
CA GLU A 31 11.05 -13.30 0.44
C GLU A 31 12.23 -12.34 0.22
N GLY A 32 12.85 -11.92 1.31
CA GLY A 32 13.96 -10.98 1.27
C GLY A 32 14.66 -10.85 2.62
N LYS A 33 15.54 -9.85 2.72
CA LYS A 33 16.22 -9.47 3.96
C LYS A 33 15.76 -8.09 4.39
N ILE A 34 15.56 -7.90 5.70
CA ILE A 34 15.29 -6.58 6.29
C ILE A 34 16.49 -5.66 6.01
N SER A 35 16.22 -4.45 5.52
CA SER A 35 17.27 -3.49 5.16
C SER A 35 17.16 -2.18 5.93
N VAL A 36 16.01 -1.52 5.80
CA VAL A 36 15.76 -0.17 6.33
C VAL A 36 14.38 -0.11 6.95
N PHE A 37 14.25 0.62 8.06
CA PHE A 37 12.98 0.94 8.69
C PHE A 37 12.92 2.45 8.87
N GLU A 38 11.83 3.07 8.45
CA GLU A 38 11.65 4.53 8.47
C GLU A 38 10.39 4.86 9.28
N SER A 39 10.54 5.74 10.27
CA SER A 39 9.44 6.30 11.06
C SER A 39 9.24 7.77 10.71
N ALA A 40 8.08 8.09 10.14
CA ALA A 40 7.58 9.46 9.99
C ALA A 40 6.11 9.45 10.40
N ASP A 41 5.24 10.14 9.65
CA ASP A 41 3.78 10.06 9.85
C ASP A 41 3.23 8.62 9.68
N ASN A 42 3.94 7.79 8.91
CA ASN A 42 3.68 6.35 8.79
C ASN A 42 5.00 5.59 9.01
N PHE A 43 4.88 4.30 9.31
CA PHE A 43 6.02 3.39 9.42
C PHE A 43 6.20 2.61 8.13
N TYR A 44 7.41 2.63 7.59
CA TYR A 44 7.77 1.91 6.37
C TYR A 44 8.89 0.92 6.64
N LEU A 45 8.78 -0.26 6.03
CA LEU A 45 9.82 -1.26 6.04
C LEU A 45 10.29 -1.51 4.62
N THR A 46 11.61 -1.56 4.44
CA THR A 46 12.25 -1.96 3.20
C THR A 46 12.89 -3.33 3.35
N ILE A 47 12.53 -4.24 2.45
CA ILE A 47 13.22 -5.52 2.27
C ILE A 47 13.94 -5.58 0.92
N VAL A 48 15.04 -6.32 0.86
CA VAL A 48 15.76 -6.61 -0.38
C VAL A 48 15.56 -8.08 -0.74
N ASP A 49 14.98 -8.34 -1.90
CA ASP A 49 14.76 -9.72 -2.37
C ASP A 49 16.04 -10.39 -2.88
N LYS A 50 15.95 -11.67 -3.24
CA LYS A 50 17.08 -12.45 -3.76
C LYS A 50 17.69 -11.92 -5.06
N LYS A 51 16.96 -11.09 -5.81
CA LYS A 51 17.42 -10.45 -7.04
C LYS A 51 18.04 -9.07 -6.76
N GLY A 52 18.11 -8.65 -5.50
CA GLY A 52 18.58 -7.32 -5.12
C GLY A 52 17.53 -6.23 -5.29
N LYS A 53 16.28 -6.56 -5.63
CA LYS A 53 15.21 -5.55 -5.76
C LYS A 53 14.74 -5.13 -4.37
N GLN A 54 14.64 -3.82 -4.18
CA GLN A 54 14.05 -3.23 -2.98
C GLN A 54 12.53 -3.25 -3.08
N HIS A 55 11.89 -3.60 -1.97
CA HIS A 55 10.44 -3.52 -1.79
C HIS A 55 10.17 -2.75 -0.51
N THR A 56 9.57 -1.58 -0.65
CA THR A 56 9.22 -0.67 0.44
C THR A 56 7.70 -0.57 0.52
N ALA A 57 7.15 -0.81 1.70
CA ALA A 57 5.72 -0.79 1.94
C ALA A 57 5.41 -0.33 3.36
N LEU A 58 4.14 0.02 3.62
CA LEU A 58 3.67 0.31 4.98
C LEU A 58 3.94 -0.90 5.89
N CYS A 59 4.46 -0.65 7.08
CA CYS A 59 4.70 -1.69 8.07
C CYS A 59 3.45 -1.87 8.94
N ALA A 60 2.65 -2.89 8.63
CA ALA A 60 1.35 -3.14 9.27
C ALA A 60 1.28 -4.49 10.00
N ALA A 61 2.42 -5.17 10.18
CA ALA A 61 2.52 -6.46 10.86
C ALA A 61 3.01 -6.29 12.31
N ASP A 62 2.72 -7.26 13.19
CA ASP A 62 3.15 -7.23 14.59
C ASP A 62 4.66 -7.06 14.79
N LEU A 63 5.49 -7.51 13.83
CA LEU A 63 6.94 -7.31 13.89
C LEU A 63 7.34 -5.82 13.81
N CYS A 64 6.50 -4.99 13.20
CA CYS A 64 6.73 -3.56 13.05
C CYS A 64 6.82 -2.86 14.41
N GLU A 65 6.01 -3.28 15.39
CA GLU A 65 6.08 -2.74 16.76
C GLU A 65 7.47 -2.96 17.37
N LYS A 66 8.09 -4.13 17.12
CA LYS A 66 9.45 -4.42 17.61
C LYS A 66 10.50 -3.59 16.90
N LEU A 67 10.31 -3.30 15.61
CA LEU A 67 11.21 -2.44 14.84
C LEU A 67 11.10 -0.97 15.26
N MET A 68 9.89 -0.51 15.64
CA MET A 68 9.67 0.84 16.16
C MET A 68 10.38 1.09 17.50
N LEU A 69 10.50 0.06 18.33
CA LEU A 69 11.20 0.13 19.61
C LEU A 69 12.72 0.02 19.47
N ALA A 70 13.24 -0.31 18.28
CA ALA A 70 14.67 -0.37 18.05
C ALA A 70 15.23 1.04 17.84
N THR A 71 16.15 1.45 18.72
CA THR A 71 16.74 2.79 18.71
C THR A 71 18.10 2.85 17.99
N ASP A 72 18.51 1.76 17.34
CA ASP A 72 19.84 1.61 16.75
C ASP A 72 19.81 1.35 15.23
N ASP A 73 20.92 1.64 14.57
CA ASP A 73 21.12 1.45 13.12
C ASP A 73 21.08 -0.02 12.68
N THR A 74 21.05 -0.96 13.64
CA THR A 74 20.95 -2.41 13.40
C THR A 74 19.50 -2.91 13.44
N LEU A 75 18.54 -2.01 13.67
CA LEU A 75 17.13 -2.33 13.84
C LEU A 75 16.95 -3.39 14.93
N GLY A 76 17.64 -3.26 16.07
CA GLY A 76 17.55 -4.22 17.18
C GLY A 76 17.99 -5.63 16.78
N GLY A 77 18.99 -5.73 15.90
CA GLY A 77 19.48 -7.00 15.33
C GLY A 77 18.58 -7.62 14.26
N TYR A 78 17.51 -6.93 13.81
CA TYR A 78 16.68 -7.41 12.71
C TYR A 78 17.28 -7.13 11.33
N LYS A 79 18.16 -6.15 11.19
CA LYS A 79 18.80 -5.81 9.92
C LYS A 79 19.56 -7.00 9.35
N GLY A 80 19.36 -7.27 8.05
CA GLY A 80 19.95 -8.40 7.34
C GLY A 80 19.26 -9.75 7.59
N ARG A 81 18.34 -9.86 8.56
CA ARG A 81 17.60 -11.10 8.80
C ARG A 81 16.67 -11.40 7.64
N LYS A 82 16.63 -12.68 7.26
CA LYS A 82 15.73 -13.14 6.21
C LYS A 82 14.29 -13.17 6.71
N VAL A 83 13.37 -12.75 5.85
CA VAL A 83 11.94 -12.71 6.12
C VAL A 83 11.13 -13.19 4.93
N ARG A 84 9.96 -13.74 5.23
CA ARG A 84 8.86 -13.96 4.30
C ARG A 84 7.74 -12.99 4.67
N VAL A 85 7.46 -12.04 3.79
CA VAL A 85 6.43 -11.00 4.00
C VAL A 85 5.19 -11.31 3.17
N THR A 86 4.01 -11.12 3.74
CA THR A 86 2.75 -11.08 3.00
C THR A 86 2.41 -9.62 2.73
N VAL A 87 2.27 -9.30 1.45
CA VAL A 87 1.88 -7.97 0.98
C VAL A 87 0.36 -7.94 0.81
N GLY A 88 -0.25 -6.91 1.38
CA GLY A 88 -1.64 -6.54 1.18
C GLY A 88 -1.72 -5.03 1.00
N THR A 89 -2.78 -4.41 1.52
CA THR A 89 -2.96 -2.96 1.49
C THR A 89 -3.09 -2.38 2.89
N GLY A 90 -2.66 -1.13 3.03
CA GLY A 90 -2.78 -0.33 4.25
C GLY A 90 -3.19 1.10 3.90
N LYS A 91 -3.71 1.81 4.91
CA LYS A 91 -4.03 3.24 4.78
C LYS A 91 -2.79 4.05 5.10
N GLN A 92 -2.43 4.95 4.20
CA GLN A 92 -1.45 5.99 4.48
C GLN A 92 -2.17 7.16 5.14
N VAL A 93 -1.61 7.69 6.23
CA VAL A 93 -2.14 8.86 6.94
C VAL A 93 -1.16 10.03 6.90
N ASP A 94 -1.64 11.26 7.10
CA ASP A 94 -0.78 12.42 7.35
C ASP A 94 -0.51 12.62 8.86
N GLY A 95 0.28 13.63 9.22
CA GLY A 95 0.57 13.98 10.62
C GLY A 95 -0.63 14.40 11.48
N SER A 96 -1.81 14.62 10.87
CA SER A 96 -3.08 14.85 11.57
C SER A 96 -3.93 13.58 11.73
N GLY A 97 -3.48 12.46 11.15
CA GLY A 97 -4.21 11.19 11.09
C GLY A 97 -5.23 11.11 9.97
N GLN A 98 -5.28 12.10 9.06
CA GLN A 98 -6.17 12.05 7.90
C GLN A 98 -5.68 11.02 6.89
N VAL A 99 -6.58 10.19 6.36
CA VAL A 99 -6.24 9.19 5.36
C VAL A 99 -5.94 9.86 4.02
N MET A 100 -4.70 9.70 3.56
CA MET A 100 -4.20 10.23 2.29
C MET A 100 -4.39 9.25 1.12
N GLY A 101 -4.51 7.95 1.41
CA GLY A 101 -4.70 6.94 0.37
C GLY A 101 -4.58 5.50 0.88
N VAL A 102 -4.66 4.57 -0.08
CA VAL A 102 -4.44 3.13 0.15
C VAL A 102 -3.24 2.70 -0.71
N MET A 103 -2.25 2.06 -0.08
CA MET A 103 -1.03 1.59 -0.75
C MET A 103 -0.63 0.21 -0.25
N GLU A 104 0.44 -0.35 -0.80
CA GLU A 104 0.96 -1.64 -0.35
C GLU A 104 1.40 -1.60 1.12
N ALA A 105 1.13 -2.70 1.81
CA ALA A 105 1.51 -2.90 3.20
C ALA A 105 2.03 -4.31 3.43
N PHE A 106 3.07 -4.45 4.24
CA PHE A 106 3.47 -5.72 4.81
C PHE A 106 2.56 -6.04 5.98
N VAL A 107 1.49 -6.79 5.69
CA VAL A 107 0.43 -7.17 6.65
C VAL A 107 0.81 -8.40 7.48
N LYS A 108 1.88 -9.11 7.08
CA LYS A 108 2.46 -10.20 7.86
C LYS A 108 3.94 -10.32 7.59
N ILE A 109 4.74 -10.50 8.64
CA ILE A 109 6.19 -10.73 8.51
C ILE A 109 6.55 -11.95 9.34
N ARG A 110 7.18 -12.95 8.71
CA ARG A 110 7.78 -14.10 9.41
C ARG A 110 9.28 -14.09 9.18
N LEU A 111 10.04 -14.20 10.25
CA LEU A 111 11.46 -14.49 10.16
C LEU A 111 11.65 -15.91 9.62
N VAL A 112 12.61 -16.06 8.71
CA VAL A 112 13.04 -17.36 8.21
C VAL A 112 14.47 -17.62 8.65
N LYS A 113 14.80 -18.91 8.84
CA LYS A 113 16.13 -19.35 9.27
C LYS A 113 17.18 -19.14 8.17
#